data_AF-A0A2V7F8B6-F1
#
_entry.id   AF-A0A2V7F8B6-F1
#
_cell.length_a   1.000
_cell.length_b   1.000
_cell.length_c   1.000
_cell.angle_alpha   90.00
_cell.angle_beta   90.00
_cell.angle_gamma   90.00
#
_symmetry.space_group_name_H-M   'P 1'
#
loop_
_entity.id
_entity.type
_entity.pdbx_description
1 polymer ?
#
loop_
_entity_poly.entity_id
_entity_poly.type
_entity_poly.pdbx_seq_one_letter_code
_entity_poly.pdbx_strand_id
1 'polypeptide(L)'
;MSVPPTPVLVLPGYGDSGPGHWQSRWQAADPTHRRVVQRDWLNPTLDEWRETLEHAVAGCDRPPVLVAHSLACALVAHWARGTRRRVAGALLVAPADADMVALALDAVASFAPVPLERLPFPSIVVASSDDPYVSLERAE
;
A
#
# COMPACT_ATOMS: atom_id res chain seq x y z
N MET A 1 -12.25 30.57 -4.31
CA MET A 1 -12.10 29.37 -5.18
C MET A 1 -12.01 28.16 -4.27
N SER A 2 -12.66 27.04 -4.61
CA SER A 2 -12.51 25.81 -3.84
C SER A 2 -11.13 25.20 -4.08
N VAL A 3 -10.47 24.71 -3.03
CA VAL A 3 -9.24 23.92 -3.18
C VAL A 3 -9.64 22.55 -3.73
N PRO A 4 -9.06 22.07 -4.84
CA PRO A 4 -9.42 20.75 -5.37
C PRO A 4 -9.07 19.64 -4.37
N PRO A 5 -9.87 18.56 -4.27
CA PRO A 5 -9.70 17.51 -3.26
C PRO A 5 -8.42 16.70 -3.51
N THR A 6 -7.63 16.42 -2.47
CA THR A 6 -6.37 15.67 -2.57
C THR A 6 -6.63 14.29 -3.17
N PRO A 7 -5.91 13.86 -4.23
CA PRO A 7 -6.15 12.54 -4.83
C PRO A 7 -5.84 11.43 -3.82
N VAL A 8 -6.62 10.36 -3.84
CA VAL A 8 -6.38 9.18 -3.00
C VAL A 8 -6.11 7.97 -3.89
N LEU A 9 -4.97 7.31 -3.64
CA LEU A 9 -4.58 6.06 -4.29
C LEU A 9 -4.79 4.91 -3.32
N VAL A 10 -5.74 4.04 -3.65
CA VAL A 10 -6.07 2.84 -2.89
C VAL A 10 -5.17 1.70 -3.36
N LEU A 11 -4.41 1.12 -2.42
CA LEU A 11 -3.42 0.06 -2.67
C LEU A 11 -3.85 -1.23 -1.94
N PRO A 12 -4.50 -2.17 -2.63
CA PRO A 12 -4.84 -3.49 -2.09
C PRO A 12 -3.61 -4.38 -1.89
N GLY A 13 -3.68 -5.28 -0.92
CA GLY A 13 -2.69 -6.34 -0.72
C GLY A 13 -2.87 -7.54 -1.66
N TYR A 14 -2.27 -8.66 -1.29
CA TYR A 14 -2.40 -9.95 -1.99
C TYR A 14 -3.89 -10.33 -2.19
N GLY A 15 -4.25 -10.77 -3.39
CA GLY A 15 -5.62 -11.20 -3.73
C GLY A 15 -6.64 -10.08 -4.01
N ASP A 16 -6.23 -8.80 -4.02
CA ASP A 16 -7.08 -7.62 -4.17
C ASP A 16 -8.11 -7.40 -3.03
N SER A 17 -8.72 -6.23 -3.00
CA SER A 17 -9.87 -5.90 -2.17
C SER A 17 -11.17 -6.32 -2.85
N GLY A 18 -11.76 -7.44 -2.41
CA GLY A 18 -13.10 -7.86 -2.87
C GLY A 18 -14.21 -6.85 -2.52
N PRO A 19 -15.45 -7.02 -3.04
CA PRO A 19 -16.53 -6.04 -2.86
C PRO A 19 -16.93 -5.77 -1.40
N GLY A 20 -16.76 -6.78 -0.52
CA GLY A 20 -17.01 -6.63 0.91
C GLY A 20 -15.96 -5.84 1.67
N HIS A 21 -14.77 -5.62 1.09
CA HIS A 21 -13.63 -4.99 1.75
C HIS A 21 -13.81 -3.48 1.89
N TRP A 22 -13.26 -2.89 2.96
CA TRP A 22 -13.44 -1.46 3.28
C TRP A 22 -12.86 -0.55 2.18
N GLN A 23 -11.72 -0.90 1.59
CA GLN A 23 -11.14 -0.16 0.44
C GLN A 23 -12.14 -0.09 -0.74
N SER A 24 -12.82 -1.18 -1.07
CA SER A 24 -13.84 -1.21 -2.14
C SER A 24 -15.07 -0.37 -1.78
N ARG A 25 -15.51 -0.40 -0.52
CA ARG A 25 -16.62 0.41 -0.03
C ARG A 25 -16.31 1.91 -0.06
N TRP A 26 -15.08 2.30 0.28
CA TRP A 26 -14.63 3.70 0.21
C TRP A 26 -14.61 4.21 -1.24
N GLN A 27 -14.09 3.41 -2.18
CA GLN A 27 -14.12 3.74 -3.60
C GLN A 27 -15.54 3.86 -4.18
N ALA A 28 -16.48 3.03 -3.70
CA ALA A 28 -17.89 3.12 -4.09
C ALA A 28 -18.59 4.36 -3.49
N ALA A 29 -18.15 4.84 -2.33
CA ALA A 29 -18.70 6.02 -1.66
C ALA A 29 -18.17 7.35 -2.24
N ASP A 30 -16.91 7.37 -2.71
CA ASP A 30 -16.30 8.54 -3.34
C ASP A 30 -15.47 8.12 -4.58
N PRO A 31 -15.99 8.37 -5.81
CA PRO A 31 -15.36 7.94 -7.05
C PRO A 31 -14.06 8.69 -7.39
N THR A 32 -13.64 9.69 -6.60
CA THR A 32 -12.31 10.31 -6.75
C THR A 32 -11.18 9.41 -6.22
N HIS A 33 -11.49 8.39 -5.42
CA HIS A 33 -10.55 7.36 -4.98
C HIS A 33 -10.21 6.39 -6.13
N ARG A 34 -8.93 6.34 -6.52
CA ARG A 34 -8.46 5.46 -7.59
C ARG A 34 -7.73 4.24 -7.02
N ARG A 35 -8.13 3.03 -7.41
CA ARG A 35 -7.33 1.81 -7.14
C ARG A 35 -6.13 1.79 -8.06
N VAL A 36 -4.95 1.50 -7.51
CA VAL A 36 -3.78 1.14 -8.30
C VAL A 36 -3.95 -0.33 -8.66
N VAL A 37 -4.44 -0.59 -9.87
CA VAL A 37 -4.72 -1.95 -10.35
C VAL A 37 -3.42 -2.62 -10.76
N GLN A 38 -3.11 -3.76 -10.13
CA GLN A 38 -1.94 -4.56 -10.44
C GLN A 38 -2.23 -5.58 -11.54
N ARG A 39 -1.20 -5.98 -12.30
CA ARG A 39 -1.32 -6.96 -13.40
C ARG A 39 -1.81 -8.33 -12.92
N ASP A 40 -1.29 -8.77 -11.78
CA ASP A 40 -1.64 -10.03 -11.13
C ASP A 40 -1.62 -9.81 -9.61
N TRP A 41 -2.68 -10.26 -8.94
CA TRP A 41 -2.87 -10.12 -7.50
C TRP A 41 -2.44 -11.36 -6.70
N LEU A 42 -2.24 -12.49 -7.38
CA LEU A 42 -1.90 -13.79 -6.80
C LEU A 42 -0.45 -14.20 -7.11
N ASN A 43 0.16 -13.62 -8.14
CA ASN A 43 1.60 -13.73 -8.43
C ASN A 43 2.26 -12.33 -8.44
N PRO A 44 2.27 -11.60 -7.32
CA PRO A 44 2.80 -10.25 -7.28
C PRO A 44 4.33 -10.27 -7.33
N THR A 45 4.93 -9.41 -8.17
CA THR A 45 6.36 -9.12 -8.07
C THR A 45 6.55 -7.70 -7.54
N LEU A 46 7.52 -7.54 -6.64
CA LEU A 46 7.81 -6.26 -6.01
C LEU A 46 8.08 -5.16 -7.06
N ASP A 47 8.87 -5.45 -8.09
CA ASP A 47 9.26 -4.44 -9.08
C ASP A 47 8.10 -4.02 -9.99
N GLU A 48 7.26 -4.94 -10.49
CA GLU A 48 6.06 -4.57 -11.26
C GLU A 48 5.08 -3.75 -10.41
N TRP A 49 4.90 -4.14 -9.14
CA TRP A 49 4.00 -3.43 -8.23
C TRP A 49 4.54 -2.02 -7.90
N ARG A 50 5.87 -1.86 -7.77
CA ARG A 50 6.55 -0.57 -7.55
C ARG A 50 6.48 0.33 -8.78
N GLU A 51 6.70 -0.22 -9.97
CA GLU A 51 6.56 0.52 -11.24
C GLU A 51 5.11 1.01 -11.42
N THR A 52 4.14 0.15 -11.16
CA THR A 52 2.71 0.49 -11.24
C THR A 52 2.33 1.58 -10.23
N LEU A 53 2.86 1.54 -9.00
CA LEU A 53 2.68 2.60 -8.01
C LEU A 53 3.36 3.92 -8.42
N GLU A 54 4.59 3.87 -8.90
CA GLU A 54 5.35 5.03 -9.39
C GLU A 54 4.59 5.73 -10.54
N HIS A 55 4.07 4.97 -11.50
CA HIS A 55 3.22 5.49 -12.58
C HIS A 55 1.89 6.07 -12.07
N ALA A 56 1.21 5.43 -11.12
CA ALA A 56 -0.03 5.94 -10.56
C ALA A 56 0.17 7.26 -9.78
N VAL A 57 1.27 7.39 -9.03
CA VAL A 57 1.64 8.62 -8.33
C VAL A 57 2.06 9.71 -9.33
N ALA A 58 2.82 9.36 -10.37
CA ALA A 58 3.20 10.30 -11.43
C ALA A 58 1.98 10.82 -12.23
N GLY A 59 0.94 9.99 -12.39
CA GLY A 59 -0.36 10.35 -12.97
C GLY A 59 -1.35 11.03 -12.00
N CYS A 60 -0.85 11.75 -11.00
CA CYS A 60 -1.64 12.62 -10.11
C CYS A 60 -1.24 14.09 -10.32
N ASP A 61 -2.20 15.00 -10.51
CA ASP A 61 -1.93 16.43 -10.74
C ASP A 61 -1.27 17.15 -9.53
N ARG A 62 -1.17 16.47 -8.38
CA ARG A 62 -0.53 16.91 -7.14
C ARG A 62 -0.36 15.70 -6.19
N PRO A 63 0.46 15.80 -5.13
CA PRO A 63 0.79 14.67 -4.25
C PRO A 63 -0.44 13.94 -3.70
N PRO A 64 -0.61 12.63 -3.97
CA PRO A 64 -1.75 11.86 -3.48
C PRO A 64 -1.56 11.42 -2.02
N VAL A 65 -2.63 11.03 -1.35
CA VAL A 65 -2.57 10.16 -0.17
C VAL A 65 -2.56 8.71 -0.62
N LEU A 66 -1.65 7.89 -0.09
CA LEU A 66 -1.64 6.45 -0.29
C LEU A 66 -2.48 5.77 0.80
N VAL A 67 -3.38 4.85 0.43
CA VAL A 67 -4.20 4.08 1.36
C VAL A 67 -3.93 2.60 1.13
N ALA A 68 -2.95 2.07 1.85
CA ALA A 68 -2.43 0.72 1.69
C ALA A 68 -3.01 -0.26 2.72
N HIS A 69 -3.09 -1.52 2.30
CA HIS A 69 -3.54 -2.63 3.16
C HIS A 69 -2.62 -3.86 3.00
N SER A 70 -2.30 -4.54 4.10
CA SER A 70 -1.57 -5.81 4.07
C SER A 70 -0.25 -5.72 3.29
N LEU A 71 -0.03 -6.58 2.29
CA LEU A 71 1.18 -6.59 1.45
C LEU A 71 1.51 -5.22 0.81
N ALA A 72 0.50 -4.38 0.54
CA ALA A 72 0.75 -3.05 -0.02
C ALA A 72 1.45 -2.10 0.97
N CYS A 73 1.48 -2.39 2.27
CA CYS A 73 2.28 -1.61 3.22
C CYS A 73 3.78 -1.83 2.97
N ALA A 74 4.20 -3.07 2.73
CA ALA A 74 5.57 -3.40 2.32
C ALA A 74 5.91 -2.79 0.94
N LEU A 75 4.96 -2.78 0.00
CA LEU A 75 5.11 -2.07 -1.27
C LEU A 75 5.46 -0.59 -1.07
N VAL A 76 4.72 0.11 -0.21
CA VAL A 76 4.95 1.54 0.06
C VAL A 76 6.32 1.78 0.68
N ALA A 77 6.77 0.93 1.61
CA ALA A 77 8.11 1.00 2.19
C ALA A 77 9.22 0.83 1.15
N HIS A 78 9.14 -0.20 0.29
CA HIS A 78 10.10 -0.43 -0.80
C HIS A 78 10.11 0.64 -1.89
N TRP A 79 8.94 1.21 -2.19
CA TRP A 79 8.80 2.32 -3.13
C TRP A 79 9.42 3.61 -2.58
N ALA A 80 9.19 3.92 -1.30
CA ALA A 80 9.68 5.12 -0.63
C ALA A 80 11.21 5.26 -0.62
N ARG A 81 11.96 4.15 -0.64
CA ARG A 81 13.44 4.16 -0.68
C ARG A 81 14.03 4.67 -2.00
N GLY A 82 13.32 4.46 -3.12
CA GLY A 82 13.84 4.72 -4.48
C GLY A 82 13.14 5.86 -5.22
N THR A 83 11.91 6.21 -4.85
CA THR A 83 11.15 7.25 -5.54
C THR A 83 11.68 8.65 -5.26
N ARG A 84 11.46 9.57 -6.22
CA ARG A 84 11.59 11.02 -6.03
C ARG A 84 10.23 11.73 -6.04
N ARG A 85 9.13 10.98 -6.12
CA ARG A 85 7.77 11.54 -6.11
C ARG A 85 7.40 12.02 -4.71
N ARG A 86 6.44 12.93 -4.67
CA ARG A 86 5.86 13.44 -3.43
C ARG A 86 4.47 12.85 -3.25
N VAL A 87 4.18 12.44 -2.03
CA VAL A 87 2.83 12.09 -1.54
C VAL A 87 2.45 13.06 -0.43
N ALA A 88 1.16 13.29 -0.23
CA ALA A 88 0.64 14.06 0.89
C ALA A 88 0.78 13.28 2.22
N GLY A 89 0.79 11.94 2.13
CA GLY A 89 1.06 11.03 3.23
C GLY A 89 0.60 9.61 2.89
N ALA A 90 0.68 8.70 3.86
CA ALA A 90 0.18 7.33 3.75
C ALA A 90 -0.64 6.90 4.97
N LEU A 91 -1.72 6.16 4.72
CA LEU A 91 -2.43 5.35 5.69
C LEU A 91 -2.09 3.88 5.41
N LEU A 92 -1.47 3.21 6.37
CA LEU A 92 -0.97 1.83 6.27
C LEU A 92 -1.79 0.95 7.23
N VAL A 93 -2.68 0.13 6.70
CA VAL A 93 -3.63 -0.66 7.50
C VAL A 93 -3.24 -2.14 7.47
N ALA A 94 -3.20 -2.77 8.65
CA ALA A 94 -2.82 -4.16 8.86
C ALA A 94 -1.56 -4.55 8.05
N PRO A 95 -0.38 -3.94 8.28
CA PRO A 95 0.81 -4.24 7.50
C PRO A 95 1.18 -5.73 7.60
N ALA A 96 1.40 -6.41 6.48
CA ALA A 96 1.84 -7.81 6.52
C ALA A 96 3.37 -7.89 6.70
N ASP A 97 3.84 -8.75 7.60
CA ASP A 97 5.27 -9.03 7.71
C ASP A 97 5.73 -9.97 6.59
N ALA A 98 6.10 -9.39 5.44
CA ALA A 98 6.47 -10.17 4.26
C ALA A 98 7.64 -11.13 4.52
N ASP A 99 8.54 -10.80 5.45
CA ASP A 99 9.69 -11.63 5.85
C ASP A 99 9.22 -12.97 6.43
N MET A 100 8.13 -12.95 7.19
CA MET A 100 7.52 -14.14 7.80
C MET A 100 6.50 -14.80 6.87
N VAL A 101 5.67 -14.02 6.16
CA VAL A 101 4.64 -14.57 5.26
C VAL A 101 5.28 -15.31 4.07
N ALA A 102 6.42 -14.83 3.56
CA ALA A 102 7.18 -15.49 2.48
C ALA A 102 7.61 -16.92 2.81
N LEU A 103 7.75 -17.27 4.10
CA LEU A 103 8.12 -18.63 4.54
C LEU A 103 7.02 -19.67 4.25
N ALA A 104 5.76 -19.22 4.12
CA ALA A 104 4.60 -20.06 3.82
C ALA A 104 3.96 -19.76 2.44
N LEU A 105 4.22 -18.58 1.87
CA LEU A 105 3.67 -18.12 0.60
C LEU A 105 4.78 -17.51 -0.27
N ASP A 106 5.44 -18.35 -1.07
CA ASP A 106 6.53 -17.97 -1.98
C ASP A 106 6.15 -16.82 -2.94
N ALA A 107 4.86 -16.74 -3.32
CA ALA A 107 4.32 -15.68 -4.17
C ALA A 107 4.54 -14.25 -3.65
N VAL A 108 4.83 -14.05 -2.35
CA VAL A 108 5.16 -12.73 -1.79
C VAL A 108 6.65 -12.56 -1.43
N ALA A 109 7.50 -13.55 -1.70
CA ALA A 109 8.91 -13.55 -1.30
C ALA A 109 9.70 -12.35 -1.84
N SER A 110 9.34 -11.83 -3.01
CA SER A 110 9.98 -10.63 -3.59
C SER A 110 9.79 -9.35 -2.77
N PHE A 111 8.86 -9.33 -1.80
CA PHE A 111 8.62 -8.20 -0.89
C PHE A 111 9.45 -8.26 0.39
N ALA A 112 10.21 -9.35 0.62
CA ALA A 112 11.13 -9.49 1.74
C ALA A 112 12.59 -9.12 1.32
N PRO A 113 13.40 -8.51 2.22
CA PRO A 113 13.03 -8.03 3.53
C PRO A 113 12.21 -6.72 3.48
N VAL A 114 11.24 -6.56 4.39
CA VAL A 114 10.47 -5.32 4.54
C VAL A 114 11.41 -4.21 5.07
N PRO A 115 11.49 -3.05 4.40
CA PRO A 115 12.29 -1.91 4.87
C PRO A 115 11.68 -1.30 6.14
N LEU A 116 12.53 -1.07 7.13
CA LEU A 116 12.14 -0.48 8.43
C LEU A 116 12.63 0.97 8.58
N GLU A 117 13.24 1.55 7.55
CA GLU A 117 13.62 2.96 7.56
C GLU A 117 12.36 3.85 7.63
N ARG A 118 12.39 4.86 8.52
CA ARG A 118 11.32 5.85 8.66
C ARG A 118 10.95 6.44 7.30
N LEU A 119 9.66 6.36 6.95
CA LEU A 119 9.13 6.90 5.69
C LEU A 119 9.41 8.41 5.55
N PRO A 120 9.77 8.90 4.35
CA PRO A 120 10.13 10.30 4.12
C PRO A 120 8.91 11.24 3.98
N PHE A 121 7.74 10.81 4.43
CA PHE A 121 6.47 11.53 4.36
C PHE A 121 5.58 11.20 5.57
N PRO A 122 4.58 12.03 5.91
CA PRO A 122 3.65 11.74 7.01
C PRO A 122 2.94 10.40 6.81
N SER A 123 2.91 9.57 7.85
CA SER A 123 2.27 8.25 7.80
C SER A 123 1.51 7.95 9.08
N ILE A 124 0.42 7.18 8.93
CA ILE A 124 -0.34 6.58 10.04
C ILE A 124 -0.33 5.07 9.81
N VAL A 125 0.08 4.31 10.81
CA VAL A 125 -0.09 2.85 10.83
C VAL A 125 -1.32 2.50 11.67
N VAL A 126 -2.12 1.56 11.20
CA VAL A 126 -3.24 0.96 11.93
C VAL A 126 -3.02 -0.55 11.97
N ALA A 127 -2.56 -1.06 13.10
CA ALA A 127 -2.34 -2.49 13.34
C ALA A 127 -3.39 -3.06 14.29
N SER A 128 -3.67 -4.36 14.21
CA SER A 128 -4.50 -5.07 15.19
C SER A 128 -3.62 -5.91 16.11
N SER A 129 -4.03 -6.06 17.38
CA SER A 129 -3.29 -6.90 18.35
C SER A 129 -3.58 -8.40 18.22
N ASP A 130 -4.45 -8.79 17.27
CA ASP A 130 -4.86 -10.16 16.96
C ASP A 130 -4.66 -10.52 15.47
N ASP A 131 -3.86 -9.74 14.73
CA ASP A 131 -3.55 -10.03 13.32
C ASP A 131 -2.64 -11.28 13.21
N PRO A 132 -3.00 -12.31 12.42
CA PRO A 132 -2.19 -13.50 12.27
C PRO A 132 -0.97 -13.32 11.34
N TYR A 133 -0.85 -12.18 10.64
CA TYR A 133 0.20 -11.91 9.65
C TYR A 133 1.26 -10.90 10.11
N VAL A 134 1.12 -10.31 11.30
CA VAL A 134 2.09 -9.38 11.90
C VAL A 134 1.92 -9.32 13.42
N SER A 135 3.02 -9.21 14.17
CA SER A 135 2.95 -8.87 15.60
C SER A 135 2.86 -7.36 15.78
N LEU A 136 2.26 -6.88 16.88
CA LEU A 136 2.14 -5.44 17.13
C LEU A 136 3.51 -4.73 17.14
N GLU A 137 4.51 -5.32 17.82
CA GLU A 137 5.91 -4.84 17.85
C GLU A 137 6.55 -4.76 16.46
N ARG A 138 6.15 -5.61 15.51
CA ARG A 138 6.66 -5.63 14.14
C ARG A 138 5.97 -4.60 13.23
N ALA A 139 4.84 -4.04 13.66
CA ALA A 139 4.07 -3.06 12.91
C ALA A 139 4.38 -1.59 13.28
N GLU A 140 5.16 -1.34 14.34
CA GLU A 140 5.56 -0.01 14.84
C GLU A 140 6.75 0.62 14.06
#